data_AF-A0A2E6PXY1-F1
#
_entry.id   AF-A0A2E6PXY1-F1
#
_cell.length_a   1.000
_cell.length_b   1.000
_cell.length_c   1.000
_cell.angle_alpha   90.00
_cell.angle_beta   90.00
_cell.angle_gamma   90.00
#
_symmetry.space_group_name_H-M   'P 1'
#
loop_
_entity.id
_entity.type
_entity.pdbx_description
1 polymer ?
#
loop_
_entity_poly.entity_id
_entity_poly.type
_entity_poly.pdbx_seq_one_letter_code
_entity_poly.pdbx_strand_id
1 'polypeptide(L)'
;MKKDEQFLNEQLEILPELYKDLLFEDKNGQGWLPQTINLPKKGMVFANGATVKNWKWAAVKAVKVKDEDKEKYPIPNKKGEFYEYKMDMETMKMFEERDFMDALSYIEILPQ
;
A
#
# COMPACT_ATOMS: atom_id res chain seq x y z
N MET A 1 10.98 -0.97 -15.47
CA MET A 1 11.61 -2.26 -15.12
C MET A 1 11.55 -3.12 -16.35
N LYS A 2 12.67 -3.60 -16.87
CA LYS A 2 12.66 -4.53 -18.02
C LYS A 2 12.58 -5.97 -17.52
N LYS A 3 11.92 -6.84 -18.29
CA LYS A 3 12.04 -8.29 -18.12
C LYS A 3 13.54 -8.64 -18.21
N ASP A 4 14.03 -9.45 -17.27
CA ASP A 4 15.44 -9.86 -17.12
C ASP A 4 16.37 -8.94 -16.33
N GLU A 5 15.89 -7.80 -15.82
CA GLU A 5 16.64 -7.05 -14.81
C GLU A 5 16.58 -7.77 -13.46
N GLN A 6 17.74 -8.02 -12.84
CA GLN A 6 17.86 -8.65 -11.52
C GLN A 6 16.93 -7.99 -10.48
N PHE A 7 16.79 -6.66 -10.56
CA PHE A 7 15.89 -5.88 -9.73
C PHE A 7 14.42 -6.35 -9.82
N LEU A 8 13.90 -6.62 -11.02
CA LEU A 8 12.52 -7.07 -11.18
C LEU A 8 12.32 -8.45 -10.56
N ASN A 9 13.29 -9.36 -10.72
CA ASN A 9 13.22 -10.69 -10.13
C ASN A 9 13.22 -10.64 -8.59
N GLU A 10 14.10 -9.82 -8.01
CA GLU A 10 14.14 -9.61 -6.55
C GLU A 10 12.82 -9.02 -6.02
N GLN A 11 12.21 -8.09 -6.76
CA GLN A 11 10.89 -7.55 -6.40
C GLN A 11 9.80 -8.64 -6.49
N LEU A 12 9.81 -9.46 -7.54
CA LEU A 12 8.83 -10.54 -7.71
C LEU A 12 8.94 -11.64 -6.64
N GLU A 13 10.10 -11.83 -6.02
CA GLU A 13 10.25 -12.79 -4.92
C GLU A 13 9.55 -12.34 -3.63
N ILE A 14 9.54 -11.03 -3.35
CA ILE A 14 9.01 -10.46 -2.10
C ILE A 14 7.57 -9.95 -2.23
N LEU A 15 7.09 -9.71 -3.45
CA LEU A 15 5.75 -9.17 -3.67
C LEU A 15 4.66 -10.23 -3.44
N PRO A 16 3.46 -9.82 -3.01
CA PRO A 16 2.31 -10.73 -2.95
C PRO A 16 1.94 -11.25 -4.34
N GLU A 17 1.38 -12.46 -4.42
CA GLU A 17 0.98 -13.09 -5.70
C GLU A 17 0.09 -12.19 -6.57
N LEU A 18 -0.88 -11.50 -5.96
CA LEU A 18 -1.75 -10.57 -6.70
C LEU A 18 -0.96 -9.48 -7.44
N TYR A 19 0.13 -8.97 -6.85
CA TYR A 19 0.94 -7.93 -7.49
C TYR A 19 1.74 -8.49 -8.66
N LYS A 20 2.21 -9.74 -8.56
CA LYS A 20 2.90 -10.44 -9.64
C LYS A 20 1.96 -10.68 -10.81
N ASP A 21 0.72 -11.10 -10.53
CA ASP A 21 -0.30 -11.32 -11.55
C ASP A 21 -0.73 -10.04 -12.26
N LEU A 22 -0.63 -8.88 -11.57
CA LEU A 22 -0.91 -7.56 -12.12
C LEU A 22 0.27 -6.96 -12.91
N LEU A 23 1.37 -7.69 -13.09
CA LEU A 23 2.49 -7.26 -13.93
C LEU A 23 2.01 -7.08 -15.38
N PHE A 24 1.99 -5.83 -15.83
CA PHE A 24 1.69 -5.48 -17.21
C PHE A 24 2.97 -5.10 -17.95
N GLU A 25 3.24 -5.76 -19.07
CA GLU A 25 4.35 -5.40 -19.96
C GLU A 25 3.84 -4.51 -21.10
N ASP A 26 4.42 -3.32 -21.24
CA ASP A 26 4.08 -2.42 -22.32
C ASP A 26 4.77 -2.78 -23.65
N LYS A 27 4.42 -2.06 -24.72
CA LYS A 27 4.94 -2.30 -26.07
C LYS A 27 6.46 -2.09 -26.19
N ASN A 28 7.09 -1.43 -25.22
CA ASN A 28 8.53 -1.17 -25.17
C ASN A 28 9.28 -2.21 -24.32
N GLY A 29 8.58 -3.25 -23.84
CA GLY A 29 9.14 -4.28 -22.97
C GLY A 29 9.32 -3.82 -21.51
N GLN A 30 8.60 -2.77 -21.10
CA GLN A 30 8.66 -2.24 -19.75
C GLN A 30 7.51 -2.79 -18.91
N GLY A 31 7.87 -3.45 -17.81
CA GLY A 31 6.96 -3.97 -16.80
C GLY A 31 6.47 -2.89 -15.85
N TRP A 32 5.17 -2.90 -15.62
CA TRP A 32 4.40 -2.02 -14.74
C TRP A 32 3.75 -2.87 -13.65
N LEU A 33 3.95 -2.48 -12.40
CA LEU A 33 3.44 -3.16 -11.23
C LEU A 33 2.67 -2.17 -10.35
N PRO A 34 1.57 -2.60 -9.70
CA PRO A 34 0.97 -1.84 -8.61
C PRO A 34 2.00 -1.56 -7.51
N GLN A 35 1.93 -0.39 -6.90
CA GLN A 35 2.76 -0.04 -5.74
C GLN A 35 1.87 0.23 -4.53
N THR A 36 2.29 -0.26 -3.37
CA THR A 36 1.67 0.10 -2.10
C THR A 36 2.18 1.47 -1.67
N ILE A 37 1.28 2.38 -1.35
CA ILE A 37 1.60 3.65 -0.70
C ILE A 37 1.37 3.47 0.79
N ASN A 38 2.36 3.76 1.62
CA ASN A 38 2.24 3.70 3.07
C ASN A 38 2.86 4.95 3.71
N LEU A 39 2.02 5.85 4.21
CA LEU A 39 2.43 7.08 4.87
C LEU A 39 1.97 7.06 6.33
N PRO A 40 2.88 6.87 7.30
CA PRO A 40 2.54 6.60 8.70
C PRO A 40 1.53 7.57 9.34
N LYS A 41 1.52 8.84 8.92
CA LYS A 41 0.65 9.89 9.50
C LYS A 41 -0.62 10.16 8.70
N LYS A 42 -0.79 9.55 7.53
CA LYS A 42 -1.86 9.86 6.58
C LYS A 42 -2.72 8.65 6.28
N GLY A 43 -2.09 7.56 5.86
CA GLY A 43 -2.80 6.35 5.49
C GLY A 43 -1.98 5.44 4.60
N MET A 44 -2.64 4.40 4.12
CA MET A 44 -2.05 3.39 3.26
C MET A 44 -3.01 3.06 2.12
N VAL A 45 -2.48 2.91 0.91
CA VAL A 45 -3.20 2.44 -0.29
C VAL A 45 -2.49 1.20 -0.81
N PHE A 46 -3.23 0.11 -1.01
CA PHE A 46 -2.70 -1.15 -1.51
C PHE A 46 -3.72 -1.86 -2.41
N ALA A 47 -3.23 -2.64 -3.37
CA ALA A 47 -4.07 -3.53 -4.16
C ALA A 47 -4.62 -4.66 -3.28
N ASN A 48 -5.94 -4.84 -3.30
CA ASN A 48 -6.66 -5.85 -2.53
C ASN A 48 -7.67 -6.57 -3.43
N GLY A 49 -7.64 -7.89 -3.46
CA GLY A 49 -8.50 -8.68 -4.33
C GLY A 49 -8.11 -10.15 -4.39
N ALA A 50 -9.02 -10.97 -4.93
CA ALA A 50 -8.78 -12.40 -5.08
C ALA A 50 -8.13 -12.75 -6.42
N THR A 51 -8.34 -11.92 -7.46
CA THR A 51 -7.86 -12.19 -8.82
C THR A 51 -7.59 -10.89 -9.57
N VAL A 52 -6.82 -10.94 -10.66
CA VAL A 52 -6.58 -9.80 -11.57
C VAL A 52 -7.83 -9.19 -12.19
N LYS A 53 -8.95 -9.92 -12.21
CA LYS A 53 -10.24 -9.41 -12.73
C LYS A 53 -11.13 -8.81 -11.65
N ASN A 54 -10.82 -9.09 -10.38
CA ASN A 54 -11.62 -8.68 -9.23
C ASN A 54 -10.69 -8.24 -8.09
N TRP A 55 -9.99 -7.15 -8.36
CA TRP A 55 -9.16 -6.45 -7.40
C TRP A 55 -9.52 -4.96 -7.42
N LYS A 56 -9.24 -4.30 -6.30
CA LYS A 56 -9.55 -2.91 -6.04
C LYS A 56 -8.40 -2.27 -5.26
N TRP A 57 -8.29 -0.96 -5.33
CA TRP A 57 -7.42 -0.22 -4.42
C TRP A 57 -8.13 -0.11 -3.06
N ALA A 58 -7.55 -0.68 -2.02
CA ALA A 58 -7.97 -0.46 -0.65
C ALA A 58 -7.17 0.70 -0.07
N ALA A 59 -7.87 1.71 0.43
CA ALA A 59 -7.27 2.84 1.14
C ALA A 59 -7.74 2.86 2.59
N VAL A 60 -6.81 3.01 3.52
CA VAL A 60 -7.06 3.13 4.97
C VAL A 60 -6.40 4.40 5.49
N LYS A 61 -7.03 5.07 6.44
CA LYS A 61 -6.48 6.26 7.09
C LYS A 61 -5.59 5.86 8.27
N ALA A 62 -4.60 6.71 8.55
CA ALA A 62 -3.84 6.62 9.77
C ALA A 62 -4.55 7.40 10.89
N VAL A 63 -4.78 6.76 12.02
CA VAL A 63 -5.39 7.37 13.21
C VAL A 63 -4.39 7.43 14.35
N LYS A 64 -4.52 8.45 15.21
CA LYS A 64 -3.66 8.54 16.39
C LYS A 64 -3.92 7.36 17.33
N VAL A 65 -2.85 6.75 17.81
CA VAL A 65 -2.94 5.72 18.84
C VAL A 65 -3.38 6.36 20.15
N LYS A 66 -4.45 5.84 20.75
CA LYS A 66 -4.92 6.27 22.07
C LYS A 66 -3.86 5.95 23.11
N ASP A 67 -3.73 6.78 24.15
CA ASP A 67 -2.73 6.59 25.21
C ASP A 67 -2.81 5.19 25.84
N GLU A 68 -4.03 4.68 26.03
CA GLU A 68 -4.32 3.35 26.58
C GLU A 68 -3.81 2.19 25.71
N ASP A 69 -3.65 2.42 24.39
CA ASP A 69 -3.23 1.40 23.42
C ASP A 69 -1.77 1.57 22.96
N LYS A 70 -1.05 2.60 23.43
CA LYS A 70 0.33 2.89 22.98
C LYS A 70 1.26 1.71 23.19
N GLU A 71 1.12 0.99 24.30
CA GLU A 71 1.97 -0.17 24.63
C GLU A 71 1.90 -1.29 23.59
N LYS A 72 0.82 -1.38 22.80
CA LYS A 72 0.65 -2.37 21.72
C LYS A 72 1.46 -2.04 20.47
N TYR A 73 1.95 -0.81 20.34
CA TYR A 73 2.64 -0.32 19.15
C TYR A 73 4.05 0.22 19.47
N PRO A 74 4.96 -0.60 20.03
CA PRO A 74 6.33 -0.18 20.31
C PRO A 74 7.11 0.01 19.00
N ILE A 75 7.98 1.02 18.96
CA ILE A 75 8.88 1.21 17.84
C ILE A 75 10.04 0.20 17.95
N PRO A 76 10.26 -0.65 16.93
CA PRO A 76 11.37 -1.59 16.93
C PRO A 76 12.70 -0.85 17.14
N ASN A 77 13.58 -1.41 17.97
CA ASN A 77 14.90 -0.85 18.32
C ASN A 77 14.87 0.47 19.11
N LYS A 78 13.72 0.92 19.61
CA LYS A 78 13.61 2.10 20.48
C LYS A 78 12.78 1.80 21.73
N LYS A 79 13.45 1.55 22.85
CA LYS A 79 12.78 1.26 24.13
C LYS A 79 12.06 2.51 24.65
N GLY A 80 10.75 2.38 24.86
CA GLY A 80 9.90 3.45 25.42
C GLY A 80 9.34 4.44 24.39
N GLU A 81 9.65 4.29 23.10
CA GLU A 81 8.98 5.03 22.03
C GLU A 81 7.89 4.16 21.39
N PHE A 82 6.72 4.75 21.15
CA PHE A 82 5.56 4.09 20.56
C PHE A 82 5.13 4.83 19.29
N TYR A 83 4.57 4.12 18.32
CA TYR A 83 4.02 4.76 17.14
C TYR A 83 2.87 5.69 17.52
N GLU A 84 2.97 6.95 17.10
CA GLU A 84 1.91 7.95 17.35
C GLU A 84 0.65 7.66 16.53
N TYR A 85 0.79 7.02 15.39
CA TYR A 85 -0.28 6.72 14.45
C TYR A 85 -0.28 5.22 14.12
N LYS A 86 -1.49 4.66 13.98
CA LYS A 86 -1.72 3.31 13.48
C LYS A 86 -2.59 3.38 12.22
N MET A 87 -2.44 2.40 11.35
CA MET A 87 -3.36 2.23 10.22
C MET A 87 -4.69 1.69 10.73
N ASP A 88 -5.77 2.38 10.40
CA ASP A 88 -7.11 2.00 10.82
C ASP A 88 -7.84 1.23 9.71
N MET A 89 -7.87 -0.09 9.85
CA MET A 89 -8.54 -0.96 8.89
C MET A 89 -10.06 -0.78 8.89
N GLU A 90 -10.66 -0.20 9.94
CA GLU A 90 -12.10 0.12 9.96
C GLU A 90 -12.44 1.26 9.00
N THR A 91 -11.48 2.13 8.69
CA THR A 91 -11.63 3.22 7.71
C THR A 91 -11.41 2.76 6.26
N MET A 92 -11.27 1.44 6.04
CA MET A 92 -11.00 0.90 4.71
C MET A 92 -12.09 1.28 3.72
N LYS A 93 -11.66 1.89 2.61
CA LYS A 93 -12.51 2.16 1.45
C LYS A 93 -11.89 1.53 0.22
N MET A 94 -12.72 0.88 -0.59
CA MET A 94 -12.32 0.28 -1.86
C MET A 94 -12.63 1.21 -3.02
N PHE A 95 -11.69 1.28 -3.97
CA PHE A 95 -11.76 2.06 -5.20
C PHE A 95 -11.49 1.15 -6.39
N GLU A 96 -12.14 1.39 -7.53
CA GLU A 96 -11.92 0.56 -8.72
C GLU A 96 -10.47 0.68 -9.23
N GLU A 97 -10.03 -0.26 -10.06
CA GLU A 97 -8.65 -0.32 -10.60
C GLU A 97 -8.14 1.04 -11.15
N ARG A 98 -9.01 1.81 -11.80
CA ARG A 98 -8.67 3.10 -12.43
C ARG A 98 -8.81 4.31 -11.51
N ASP A 99 -9.28 4.11 -10.28
CA ASP A 99 -9.58 5.17 -9.32
C ASP A 99 -8.45 5.31 -8.27
N PHE A 100 -7.21 5.00 -8.66
CA PHE A 100 -6.04 5.12 -7.79
C PHE A 100 -5.88 6.54 -7.22
N MET A 101 -6.11 7.57 -8.05
CA MET A 101 -6.03 8.97 -7.62
C MET A 101 -7.08 9.34 -6.56
N ASP A 102 -8.25 8.70 -6.60
CA ASP A 102 -9.30 8.90 -5.60
C ASP A 102 -8.92 8.22 -4.28
N ALA A 103 -8.29 7.04 -4.34
CA ALA A 103 -7.71 6.37 -3.18
C ALA A 103 -6.63 7.24 -2.50
N LEU A 104 -5.79 7.92 -3.28
CA LEU A 104 -4.78 8.86 -2.77
C LEU A 104 -5.43 10.13 -2.20
N SER A 105 -6.45 10.67 -2.87
CA SER A 105 -7.23 11.80 -2.35
C SER A 105 -7.87 11.47 -1.01
N TYR A 106 -8.38 10.24 -0.84
CA TYR A 106 -9.02 9.80 0.40
C TYR A 106 -8.06 9.80 1.60
N ILE A 107 -6.79 9.45 1.40
CA ILE A 107 -5.77 9.54 2.45
C ILE A 107 -5.11 10.93 2.55
N GLU A 108 -5.65 11.93 1.84
CA GLU A 108 -5.29 13.35 1.95
C GLU A 108 -3.80 13.62 1.68
N ILE A 109 -3.26 12.98 0.64
CA ILE A 109 -1.85 13.15 0.23
C ILE A 109 -1.69 14.03 -1.00
N LEU A 110 -2.75 14.19 -1.79
CA LEU A 110 -2.73 15.04 -2.95
C LEU A 110 -2.98 16.50 -2.54
N PRO A 111 -2.26 17.47 -3.12
CA PRO A 111 -2.57 18.88 -2.93
C PRO A 111 -3.98 19.18 -3.46
N GLN A 112 -4.68 20.11 -2.79
CA GLN A 112 -5.96 20.64 -3.25
C GLN A 112 -5.76 21.73 -4.31
#